data_AF-A0A4U7DY51-F1
#
_entry.id   AF-A0A4U7DY51-F1
#
_cell.length_a   1.000
_cell.length_b   1.000
_cell.length_c   1.000
_cell.angle_alpha   90.00
_cell.angle_beta   90.00
_cell.angle_gamma   90.00
#
_symmetry.space_group_name_H-M   'P 1'
#
loop_
_entity.id
_entity.type
_entity.pdbx_description
1 polymer ?
#
loop_
_entity_poly.entity_id
_entity_poly.type
_entity_poly.pdbx_seq_one_letter_code
_entity_poly.pdbx_strand_id
1 'polypeptide(L)'
;MAVDIRVNSSDSIGYHSPVVTDNCLGKDSRRRSSWLVINEALIFDVARLIEEQLIYAMESVMIMSKGVVYVATGEQFVKEAELAVDSLSNEMPDLPTTIVTGQTTSPSGFDNVLRLAEPSYSFKDKILGLQMSPYEKCVFLDTDTYVAKPFPELFELLNQFDIAVTHNQNRDIHTSNLGVPKSFPEYSTGVIAFDKSETSNLFESWLKLYENKHNGDQPAFRKCLYENDIQVTTLPREYNYSVRIPAHLVKTVTIFHGRLLDIDSPGAPLYYDIPDSVSRINGEEGHRLLTTGGYFRSTDPPITHRICDSINNRGLVGSISRVFEKYTPPYN
;
A
#
# COMPACT_ATOMS: atom_id res chain seq x y z
N MET A 1 41.69 9.10 63.25
CA MET A 1 42.35 9.28 61.93
C MET A 1 41.86 10.61 61.39
N ALA A 2 42.47 11.70 61.86
CA ALA A 2 43.46 12.54 61.15
C ALA A 2 42.73 13.52 60.20
N VAL A 3 42.27 14.72 60.61
CA VAL A 3 42.92 15.94 61.16
C VAL A 3 43.54 16.82 60.05
N ASP A 4 42.97 18.05 59.89
CA ASP A 4 43.62 19.34 59.59
C ASP A 4 44.36 19.54 58.23
N ILE A 5 44.59 20.72 57.64
CA ILE A 5 44.29 22.15 57.88
C ILE A 5 44.81 22.96 56.65
N ARG A 6 44.14 24.09 56.36
CA ARG A 6 44.61 25.40 55.85
C ARG A 6 45.40 25.62 54.54
N VAL A 7 44.84 26.56 53.76
CA VAL A 7 45.32 27.92 53.37
C VAL A 7 46.57 28.11 52.47
N ASN A 8 46.33 28.96 51.45
CA ASN A 8 47.19 29.94 50.74
C ASN A 8 47.88 29.60 49.41
N SER A 9 47.43 30.34 48.40
CA SER A 9 48.20 31.13 47.41
C SER A 9 49.61 30.68 47.02
N SER A 10 49.75 30.28 45.75
CA SER A 10 50.83 30.77 44.87
C SER A 10 50.61 30.35 43.39
N ASP A 11 50.75 31.36 42.54
CA ASP A 11 51.46 31.38 41.25
C ASP A 11 51.02 30.57 40.01
N SER A 12 50.41 31.34 39.10
CA SER A 12 50.74 31.47 37.66
C SER A 12 50.33 30.33 36.70
N ILE A 13 49.63 30.61 35.59
CA ILE A 13 50.14 31.26 34.37
C ILE A 13 48.99 32.04 33.70
N GLY A 14 49.29 33.26 33.26
CA GLY A 14 48.31 34.23 32.78
C GLY A 14 47.85 34.05 31.34
N TYR A 15 46.71 34.68 31.04
CA TYR A 15 46.37 35.16 29.70
C TYR A 15 45.98 36.63 29.80
N HIS A 16 46.80 37.47 29.17
CA HIS A 16 46.61 38.91 29.04
C HIS A 16 45.37 39.23 28.21
N SER A 17 44.45 40.03 28.77
CA SER A 17 43.60 40.92 27.98
C SER A 17 44.26 42.29 27.91
N PRO A 18 44.54 42.85 26.72
CA PRO A 18 44.96 44.23 26.61
C PRO A 18 43.73 45.14 26.69
N VAL A 19 43.73 45.99 27.71
CA VAL A 19 43.01 47.26 27.71
C VAL A 19 43.62 48.14 26.63
N VAL A 20 42.82 48.56 25.65
CA VAL A 20 43.21 49.62 24.71
C VAL A 20 42.53 50.90 25.15
N THR A 21 43.34 51.83 25.66
CA THR A 21 42.97 53.23 25.88
C THR A 21 43.07 54.00 24.56
N ASP A 22 42.05 54.79 24.28
CA ASP A 22 42.04 55.82 23.23
C ASP A 22 43.20 56.83 23.43
N ASN A 23 44.00 57.05 22.39
CA ASN A 23 44.30 58.38 21.87
C ASN A 23 45.23 58.33 20.64
N CYS A 24 44.87 59.16 19.65
CA CYS A 24 45.67 59.72 18.55
C CYS A 24 45.14 59.41 17.13
N LEU A 25 44.15 60.24 16.75
CA LEU A 25 43.82 60.81 15.44
C LEU A 25 44.62 60.32 14.21
N GLY A 26 43.88 59.72 13.26
CA GLY A 26 44.31 59.53 11.87
C GLY A 26 43.16 59.05 10.99
N LYS A 27 42.63 59.95 10.16
CA LYS A 27 41.49 59.78 9.25
C LYS A 27 41.56 58.48 8.41
N ASP A 28 40.59 57.57 8.56
CA ASP A 28 39.99 56.87 7.41
C ASP A 28 38.65 56.18 7.76
N SER A 29 37.55 56.91 7.62
CA SER A 29 36.19 56.45 7.95
C SER A 29 35.48 55.69 6.81
N ARG A 30 36.21 55.17 5.80
CA ARG A 30 35.58 54.54 4.62
C ARG A 30 35.73 53.02 4.51
N ARG A 31 36.43 52.34 5.43
CA ARG A 31 36.68 50.88 5.32
C ARG A 31 35.95 49.98 6.32
N ARG A 32 35.31 50.53 7.37
CA ARG A 32 34.56 49.73 8.36
C ARG A 32 33.12 49.39 7.95
N SER A 33 32.54 50.12 7.01
CA SER A 33 31.17 49.90 6.51
C SER A 33 31.06 48.77 5.50
N SER A 34 32.14 48.40 4.80
CA SER A 34 32.06 47.36 3.76
C SER A 34 32.09 45.94 4.33
N TRP A 35 32.77 45.69 5.45
CA TRP A 35 32.89 44.35 6.03
C TRP A 35 31.64 43.89 6.81
N LEU A 36 30.91 44.82 7.45
CA LEU A 36 29.64 44.51 8.10
C LEU A 36 28.53 44.24 7.08
N VAL A 37 28.46 45.02 5.99
CA VAL A 37 27.45 44.86 4.94
C VAL A 37 27.63 43.55 4.16
N ILE A 38 28.87 43.10 3.95
CA ILE A 38 29.15 41.81 3.28
C ILE A 38 28.69 40.62 4.12
N ASN A 39 28.77 40.69 5.46
CA ASN A 39 28.32 39.61 6.33
C ASN A 39 26.80 39.52 6.40
N GLU A 40 26.07 40.64 6.44
CA GLU A 40 24.61 40.61 6.43
C GLU A 40 24.06 40.05 5.13
N ALA A 41 24.56 40.50 3.97
CA ALA A 41 24.12 39.99 2.67
C ALA A 41 24.39 38.47 2.53
N LEU A 42 25.56 38.00 2.95
CA LEU A 42 25.91 36.58 2.90
C LEU A 42 25.03 35.73 3.85
N ILE A 43 24.70 36.25 5.03
CA ILE A 43 23.78 35.59 5.98
C ILE A 43 22.37 35.52 5.40
N PHE A 44 21.89 36.60 4.77
CA PHE A 44 20.58 36.61 4.11
C PHE A 44 20.52 35.63 2.94
N ASP A 45 21.58 35.54 2.12
CA ASP A 45 21.65 34.59 1.01
C ASP A 45 21.70 33.14 1.47
N VAL A 46 22.45 32.84 2.54
CA VAL A 46 22.50 31.50 3.15
C VAL A 46 21.17 31.14 3.81
N ALA A 47 20.53 32.08 4.51
CA ALA A 47 19.21 31.86 5.11
C ALA A 47 18.15 31.60 4.04
N ARG A 48 18.16 32.36 2.93
CA ARG A 48 17.26 32.15 1.78
C ARG A 48 17.50 30.80 1.11
N LEU A 49 18.75 30.38 0.94
CA LEU A 49 19.08 29.06 0.40
C LEU A 49 18.64 27.92 1.33
N ILE A 50 18.77 28.08 2.64
CA ILE A 50 18.25 27.12 3.63
C ILE A 50 16.72 27.09 3.60
N GLU A 51 16.07 28.25 3.48
CA GLU A 51 14.61 28.38 3.41
C GLU A 51 14.06 27.77 2.11
N GLU A 52 14.71 28.00 0.98
CA GLU A 52 14.39 27.37 -0.32
C GLU A 52 14.63 25.85 -0.29
N GLN A 53 15.70 25.39 0.36
CA GLN A 53 15.95 23.96 0.58
C GLN A 53 14.93 23.33 1.54
N LEU A 54 14.51 24.06 2.58
CA LEU A 54 13.46 23.61 3.50
C LEU A 54 12.10 23.59 2.81
N ILE A 55 11.76 24.60 2.01
CA ILE A 55 10.51 24.63 1.22
C ILE A 55 10.53 23.50 0.20
N TYR A 56 11.64 23.28 -0.52
CA TYR A 56 11.76 22.16 -1.44
C TYR A 56 11.67 20.81 -0.72
N ALA A 57 12.33 20.67 0.44
CA ALA A 57 12.25 19.48 1.28
C ALA A 57 10.84 19.29 1.88
N MET A 58 10.11 20.36 2.20
CA MET A 58 8.75 20.34 2.72
C MET A 58 7.71 20.11 1.62
N GLU A 59 7.96 20.59 0.39
CA GLU A 59 7.16 20.31 -0.80
C GLU A 59 7.35 18.87 -1.27
N SER A 60 8.58 18.32 -1.15
CA SER A 60 8.85 16.88 -1.34
C SER A 60 8.47 16.00 -0.13
N VAL A 61 8.10 16.61 1.00
CA VAL A 61 7.53 15.98 2.22
C VAL A 61 6.08 16.44 2.45
N MET A 62 5.39 16.94 1.42
CA MET A 62 3.95 17.11 1.53
C MET A 62 3.32 15.72 1.51
N ILE A 63 2.99 15.21 2.70
CA ILE A 63 2.15 14.04 2.86
C ILE A 63 0.86 14.33 2.09
N MET A 64 0.68 13.61 1.00
CA MET A 64 -0.51 13.71 0.18
C MET A 64 -1.65 12.99 0.90
N SER A 65 -2.86 13.54 0.85
CA SER A 65 -3.98 12.98 1.63
C SER A 65 -4.31 11.53 1.27
N LYS A 66 -4.20 11.16 -0.01
CA LYS A 66 -4.43 9.80 -0.51
C LYS A 66 -3.71 9.50 -1.82
N GLY A 67 -3.40 8.23 -2.06
CA GLY A 67 -2.82 7.77 -3.33
C GLY A 67 -2.56 6.26 -3.37
N VAL A 68 -2.02 5.80 -4.50
CA VAL A 68 -1.67 4.39 -4.73
C VAL A 68 -0.16 4.21 -4.68
N VAL A 69 0.28 3.14 -4.02
CA VAL A 69 1.69 2.76 -3.95
C VAL A 69 1.92 1.37 -4.55
N TYR A 70 2.93 1.26 -5.39
CA TYR A 70 3.46 0.01 -5.93
C TYR A 70 4.86 -0.23 -5.38
N VAL A 71 5.25 -1.50 -5.25
CA VAL A 71 6.61 -1.87 -4.85
C VAL A 71 7.16 -2.89 -5.83
N ALA A 72 8.21 -2.53 -6.57
CA ALA A 72 8.82 -3.38 -7.59
C ALA A 72 10.33 -3.19 -7.62
N THR A 73 11.09 -4.17 -7.12
CA THR A 73 12.55 -4.04 -7.02
C THR A 73 13.32 -4.69 -8.16
N GLY A 74 12.77 -5.75 -8.79
CA GLY A 74 13.35 -6.37 -9.98
C GLY A 74 12.88 -5.72 -11.28
N GLU A 75 13.75 -5.66 -12.30
CA GLU A 75 13.46 -4.99 -13.58
C GLU A 75 12.19 -5.52 -14.27
N GLN A 76 11.98 -6.84 -14.27
CA GLN A 76 10.79 -7.46 -14.88
C GLN A 76 9.50 -7.06 -14.15
N PHE A 77 9.53 -6.94 -12.82
CA PHE A 77 8.39 -6.49 -12.02
C PHE A 77 8.13 -4.99 -12.16
N VAL A 78 9.16 -4.19 -12.41
CA VAL A 78 8.98 -2.77 -12.75
C VAL A 78 8.21 -2.65 -14.06
N LYS A 79 8.58 -3.41 -15.09
CA LYS A 79 7.84 -3.44 -16.37
C LYS A 79 6.40 -3.93 -16.19
N GLU A 80 6.17 -4.88 -15.30
CA GLU A 80 4.81 -5.33 -14.96
C GLU A 80 4.01 -4.23 -14.25
N ALA A 81 4.64 -3.51 -13.33
CA ALA A 81 4.03 -2.39 -12.61
C ALA A 81 3.66 -1.22 -13.55
N GLU A 82 4.43 -0.98 -14.63
CA GLU A 82 4.08 -0.01 -15.68
C GLU A 82 2.73 -0.36 -16.34
N LEU A 83 2.50 -1.64 -16.65
CA LEU A 83 1.21 -2.08 -17.18
C LEU A 83 0.07 -1.98 -16.15
N ALA A 84 0.39 -2.28 -14.88
CA ALA A 84 -0.58 -2.19 -13.81
C ALA A 84 -1.02 -0.73 -13.56
N VAL A 85 -0.07 0.21 -13.51
CA VAL A 85 -0.39 1.64 -13.31
C VAL A 85 -1.08 2.24 -14.54
N ASP A 86 -0.80 1.75 -15.75
CA ASP A 86 -1.56 2.14 -16.94
C ASP A 86 -3.05 1.76 -16.81
N SER A 87 -3.35 0.55 -16.31
CA SER A 87 -4.74 0.13 -16.08
C SER A 87 -5.43 1.01 -15.03
N LEU A 88 -4.72 1.40 -13.97
CA LEU A 88 -5.22 2.33 -12.96
C LEU A 88 -5.47 3.71 -13.55
N SER A 89 -4.52 4.25 -14.32
CA SER A 89 -4.58 5.59 -14.89
C SER A 89 -5.74 5.74 -15.88
N ASN A 90 -6.15 4.66 -16.55
CA ASN A 90 -7.33 4.65 -17.42
C ASN A 90 -8.64 4.84 -16.62
N GLU A 91 -8.72 4.32 -15.40
CA GLU A 91 -9.94 4.36 -14.56
C GLU A 91 -9.93 5.53 -13.56
N MET A 92 -8.75 5.97 -13.12
CA MET A 92 -8.56 6.99 -12.08
C MET A 92 -7.36 7.90 -12.41
N PRO A 93 -7.41 8.70 -13.50
CA PRO A 93 -6.25 9.47 -14.01
C PRO A 93 -5.72 10.54 -13.05
N ASP A 94 -6.57 11.05 -12.15
CA ASP A 94 -6.19 12.09 -11.19
C ASP A 94 -5.69 11.52 -9.85
N LEU A 95 -5.68 10.20 -9.68
CA LEU A 95 -5.26 9.56 -8.44
C LEU A 95 -3.73 9.51 -8.39
N PRO A 96 -3.07 10.14 -7.39
CA PRO A 96 -1.62 10.13 -7.30
C PRO A 96 -1.05 8.72 -7.17
N THR A 97 0.03 8.47 -7.89
CA THR A 97 0.71 7.17 -7.94
C THR A 97 2.17 7.28 -7.53
N THR A 98 2.65 6.28 -6.78
CA THR A 98 4.05 6.14 -6.39
C THR A 98 4.53 4.73 -6.66
N ILE A 99 5.73 4.60 -7.22
CA ILE A 99 6.46 3.32 -7.24
C ILE A 99 7.68 3.39 -6.33
N VAL A 100 7.83 2.41 -5.44
CA VAL A 100 9.06 2.17 -4.71
C VAL A 100 9.87 1.12 -5.45
N THR A 101 11.08 1.47 -5.88
CA THR A 101 11.88 0.60 -6.73
C THR A 101 13.36 0.51 -6.37
N GLY A 102 13.95 -0.65 -6.68
CA GLY A 102 15.37 -0.93 -6.68
C GLY A 102 16.05 -0.65 -8.03
N GLN A 103 15.36 -0.04 -9.00
CA GLN A 103 15.89 0.36 -10.30
C GLN A 103 16.38 1.82 -10.31
N THR A 104 17.48 2.08 -11.03
CA THR A 104 18.09 3.42 -11.09
C THR A 104 17.42 4.31 -12.13
N THR A 105 16.80 3.69 -13.13
CA THR A 105 15.96 4.35 -14.12
C THR A 105 14.58 4.60 -13.53
N SER A 106 14.03 5.80 -13.78
CA SER A 106 12.65 6.12 -13.42
C SER A 106 11.66 5.30 -14.26
N PRO A 107 10.82 4.47 -13.62
CA PRO A 107 9.73 3.79 -14.30
C PRO A 107 8.74 4.79 -14.90
N SER A 108 8.13 4.42 -16.01
CA SER A 108 7.10 5.24 -16.68
C SER A 108 5.72 5.07 -16.02
N GLY A 109 4.82 6.04 -16.22
CA GLY A 109 3.43 5.96 -15.73
C GLY A 109 3.20 6.33 -14.26
N PHE A 110 4.24 6.70 -13.51
CA PHE A 110 4.13 7.08 -12.09
C PHE A 110 4.39 8.57 -11.86
N ASP A 111 3.63 9.18 -10.96
CA ASP A 111 3.86 10.57 -10.54
C ASP A 111 5.12 10.71 -9.67
N ASN A 112 5.38 9.70 -8.83
CA ASN A 112 6.51 9.67 -7.92
C ASN A 112 7.29 8.36 -8.01
N VAL A 113 8.61 8.46 -7.96
CA VAL A 113 9.53 7.31 -7.95
C VAL A 113 10.40 7.41 -6.70
N LEU A 114 10.21 6.48 -5.77
CA LEU A 114 10.99 6.38 -4.55
C LEU A 114 12.02 5.26 -4.67
N ARG A 115 13.25 5.55 -4.26
CA ARG A 115 14.36 4.60 -4.36
C ARG A 115 14.50 3.77 -3.09
N LEU A 116 14.36 2.45 -3.20
CA LEU A 116 14.82 1.53 -2.18
C LEU A 116 16.32 1.28 -2.40
N ALA A 117 17.16 1.76 -1.48
CA ALA A 117 18.62 1.75 -1.64
C ALA A 117 19.17 0.32 -1.77
N GLU A 118 18.79 -0.56 -0.85
CA GLU A 118 19.32 -1.91 -0.70
C GLU A 118 18.18 -2.95 -0.82
N PRO A 119 17.65 -3.20 -2.03
CA PRO A 119 16.60 -4.18 -2.23
C PRO A 119 17.11 -5.61 -1.93
N SER A 120 16.33 -6.36 -1.17
CA SER A 120 16.58 -7.77 -0.88
C SER A 120 16.11 -8.72 -1.99
N TYR A 121 15.36 -8.21 -2.97
CA TYR A 121 14.70 -8.98 -4.03
C TYR A 121 13.80 -10.09 -3.48
N SER A 122 13.08 -9.79 -2.40
CA SER A 122 12.16 -10.69 -1.71
C SER A 122 10.93 -9.92 -1.21
N PHE A 123 9.95 -10.62 -0.63
CA PHE A 123 8.77 -9.97 -0.05
C PHE A 123 9.09 -8.97 1.07
N LYS A 124 10.31 -8.98 1.64
CA LYS A 124 10.77 -7.92 2.55
C LYS A 124 10.70 -6.54 1.90
N ASP A 125 11.02 -6.45 0.61
CA ASP A 125 11.02 -5.18 -0.10
C ASP A 125 9.62 -4.56 -0.15
N LYS A 126 8.57 -5.40 -0.31
CA LYS A 126 7.16 -4.98 -0.21
C LYS A 126 6.90 -4.28 1.13
N ILE A 127 7.25 -4.94 2.24
CA ILE A 127 6.96 -4.43 3.59
C ILE A 127 7.71 -3.11 3.86
N LEU A 128 8.96 -3.00 3.38
CA LEU A 128 9.73 -1.75 3.48
C LEU A 128 9.13 -0.65 2.59
N GLY A 129 8.77 -0.98 1.36
CA GLY A 129 8.23 -0.01 0.40
C GLY A 129 6.87 0.54 0.80
N LEU A 130 6.00 -0.27 1.42
CA LEU A 130 4.72 0.20 1.98
C LEU A 130 4.91 1.37 2.96
N GLN A 131 5.92 1.28 3.83
CA GLN A 131 6.23 2.31 4.83
C GLN A 131 6.80 3.60 4.20
N MET A 132 7.34 3.52 2.98
CA MET A 132 7.87 4.66 2.24
C MET A 132 6.78 5.47 1.52
N SER A 133 5.54 4.99 1.48
CA SER A 133 4.42 5.67 0.82
C SER A 133 4.35 7.16 1.22
N PRO A 134 4.22 8.11 0.27
CA PRO A 134 4.09 9.53 0.59
C PRO A 134 2.65 9.92 0.97
N TYR A 135 1.73 8.96 1.06
CA TYR A 135 0.32 9.19 1.33
C TYR A 135 -0.05 8.90 2.78
N GLU A 136 -1.03 9.63 3.32
CA GLU A 136 -1.65 9.26 4.60
C GLU A 136 -2.58 8.05 4.39
N LYS A 137 -3.49 8.14 3.42
CA LYS A 137 -4.38 7.04 3.04
C LYS A 137 -3.89 6.36 1.76
N CYS A 138 -3.45 5.13 1.90
CA CYS A 138 -2.76 4.41 0.85
C CYS A 138 -3.62 3.27 0.32
N VAL A 139 -3.55 3.01 -0.98
CA VAL A 139 -3.90 1.71 -1.55
C VAL A 139 -2.64 1.13 -2.16
N PHE A 140 -2.15 0.03 -1.59
CA PHE A 140 -1.10 -0.76 -2.20
C PHE A 140 -1.68 -1.74 -3.21
N LEU A 141 -1.01 -1.84 -4.35
CA LEU A 141 -1.29 -2.80 -5.41
C LEU A 141 -0.01 -3.58 -5.76
N ASP A 142 -0.10 -4.91 -5.78
CA ASP A 142 0.96 -5.74 -6.35
C ASP A 142 1.14 -5.44 -7.85
N THR A 143 2.32 -5.74 -8.39
CA THR A 143 2.67 -5.43 -9.79
C THR A 143 1.84 -6.21 -10.80
N ASP A 144 1.25 -7.33 -10.38
CA ASP A 144 0.40 -8.19 -11.20
C ASP A 144 -1.10 -7.92 -10.94
N THR A 145 -1.45 -6.67 -10.73
CA THR A 145 -2.84 -6.22 -10.59
C THR A 145 -3.31 -5.47 -11.84
N TYR A 146 -4.60 -5.60 -12.16
CA TYR A 146 -5.25 -4.87 -13.23
C TYR A 146 -6.53 -4.21 -12.70
N VAL A 147 -6.57 -2.88 -12.76
CA VAL A 147 -7.71 -2.08 -12.33
C VAL A 147 -8.71 -1.99 -13.47
N ALA A 148 -9.92 -2.49 -13.25
CA ALA A 148 -10.98 -2.54 -14.25
C ALA A 148 -12.14 -1.57 -13.95
N LYS A 149 -12.17 -0.99 -12.75
CA LYS A 149 -13.16 0.02 -12.30
C LYS A 149 -12.53 0.94 -11.26
N PRO A 150 -13.02 2.19 -11.12
CA PRO A 150 -12.60 3.07 -10.04
C PRO A 150 -13.00 2.54 -8.66
N PHE A 151 -12.23 2.88 -7.63
CA PHE A 151 -12.42 2.41 -6.26
C PHE A 151 -12.30 3.50 -5.16
N PRO A 152 -12.87 4.71 -5.33
CA PRO A 152 -12.77 5.77 -4.31
C PRO A 152 -13.21 5.33 -2.91
N GLU A 153 -14.14 4.38 -2.83
CA GLU A 153 -14.66 3.80 -1.59
C GLU A 153 -13.60 3.09 -0.74
N LEU A 154 -12.48 2.62 -1.32
CA LEU A 154 -11.39 2.05 -0.52
C LEU A 154 -10.78 3.09 0.42
N PHE A 155 -10.68 4.35 -0.01
CA PHE A 155 -10.21 5.45 0.83
C PHE A 155 -11.28 5.89 1.85
N GLU A 156 -12.56 5.71 1.52
CA GLU A 156 -13.66 6.02 2.44
C GLU A 156 -13.69 5.05 3.64
N LEU A 157 -13.39 3.77 3.40
CA LEU A 157 -13.24 2.76 4.47
C LEU A 157 -12.18 3.18 5.49
N LEU A 158 -11.09 3.80 5.02
CA LEU A 158 -10.02 4.31 5.86
C LEU A 158 -10.41 5.53 6.72
N ASN A 159 -11.65 6.01 6.64
CA ASN A 159 -12.18 6.98 7.60
C ASN A 159 -12.69 6.31 8.89
N GLN A 160 -12.81 4.98 8.93
CA GLN A 160 -13.39 4.22 10.03
C GLN A 160 -12.55 3.00 10.44
N PHE A 161 -11.75 2.46 9.53
CA PHE A 161 -10.88 1.32 9.73
C PHE A 161 -9.45 1.71 9.41
N ASP A 162 -8.49 1.02 10.02
CA ASP A 162 -7.07 1.31 9.82
C ASP A 162 -6.54 0.59 8.57
N ILE A 163 -7.15 -0.54 8.22
CA ILE A 163 -6.74 -1.37 7.09
C ILE A 163 -7.91 -2.15 6.47
N ALA A 164 -7.94 -2.23 5.15
CA ALA A 164 -8.90 -3.01 4.37
C ALA A 164 -8.20 -4.02 3.46
N VAL A 165 -8.56 -5.30 3.60
CA VAL A 165 -7.89 -6.41 2.92
C VAL A 165 -8.87 -7.50 2.51
N THR A 166 -8.54 -8.23 1.44
CA THR A 166 -9.37 -9.35 0.94
C THR A 166 -8.90 -10.67 1.51
N HIS A 167 -9.82 -11.57 1.83
CA HIS A 167 -9.47 -12.95 2.20
C HIS A 167 -8.49 -13.59 1.21
N ASN A 168 -7.45 -14.26 1.72
CA ASN A 168 -6.57 -15.04 0.86
C ASN A 168 -7.36 -16.15 0.16
N GLN A 169 -6.87 -16.50 -1.03
CA GLN A 169 -7.45 -17.47 -1.95
C GLN A 169 -7.62 -18.85 -1.29
N ASN A 170 -6.56 -19.32 -0.64
CA ASN A 170 -6.49 -20.61 0.02
C ASN A 170 -6.44 -20.42 1.53
N ARG A 171 -7.59 -20.02 2.10
CA ARG A 171 -7.88 -19.59 3.49
C ARG A 171 -7.21 -20.37 4.66
N ASP A 172 -6.45 -21.44 4.39
CA ASP A 172 -5.83 -22.33 5.37
C ASP A 172 -4.49 -22.98 4.92
N ILE A 173 -3.70 -22.35 4.03
CA ILE A 173 -2.37 -22.90 3.68
C ILE A 173 -1.39 -22.73 4.86
N HIS A 174 -1.09 -23.83 5.56
CA HIS A 174 0.09 -23.97 6.44
C HIS A 174 0.24 -22.96 7.62
N THR A 175 -0.87 -22.49 8.19
CA THR A 175 -0.86 -21.50 9.28
C THR A 175 -1.21 -22.05 10.67
N SER A 176 -1.48 -23.35 10.80
CA SER A 176 -1.91 -23.98 12.05
C SER A 176 -0.96 -23.78 13.24
N ASN A 177 0.30 -23.43 12.99
CA ASN A 177 1.34 -23.34 14.01
C ASN A 177 1.64 -21.90 14.46
N LEU A 178 0.89 -20.90 14.01
CA LEU A 178 1.15 -19.48 14.32
C LEU A 178 0.47 -18.98 15.61
N GLY A 179 -0.32 -19.83 16.28
CA GLY A 179 -1.07 -19.45 17.49
C GLY A 179 -2.30 -18.56 17.20
N VAL A 180 -2.66 -18.41 15.93
CA VAL A 180 -3.84 -17.65 15.48
C VAL A 180 -5.04 -18.59 15.36
N PRO A 181 -6.23 -18.24 15.91
CA PRO A 181 -7.44 -19.05 15.77
C PRO A 181 -7.79 -19.29 14.30
N LYS A 182 -8.24 -20.51 13.97
CA LYS A 182 -8.65 -20.88 12.60
C LYS A 182 -9.78 -20.00 12.04
N SER A 183 -10.62 -19.45 12.92
CA SER A 183 -11.72 -18.55 12.54
C SER A 183 -11.25 -17.16 12.11
N PHE A 184 -10.02 -16.74 12.48
CA PHE A 184 -9.43 -15.50 11.99
C PHE A 184 -8.74 -15.79 10.66
N PRO A 185 -9.20 -15.27 9.53
CA PRO A 185 -8.77 -15.73 8.21
C PRO A 185 -7.36 -15.25 7.86
N GLU A 186 -6.73 -15.92 6.90
CA GLU A 186 -5.60 -15.33 6.18
C GLU A 186 -6.08 -14.33 5.13
N TYR A 187 -5.34 -13.24 4.97
CA TYR A 187 -5.62 -12.18 4.01
C TYR A 187 -4.57 -12.17 2.89
N SER A 188 -5.00 -11.83 1.68
CA SER A 188 -4.09 -11.58 0.57
C SER A 188 -3.39 -10.24 0.77
N THR A 189 -2.09 -10.19 0.44
CA THR A 189 -1.26 -8.98 0.53
C THR A 189 -1.08 -8.29 -0.82
N GLY A 190 -1.86 -8.66 -1.84
CA GLY A 190 -1.76 -8.06 -3.19
C GLY A 190 -2.60 -6.82 -3.41
N VAL A 191 -3.59 -6.58 -2.54
CA VAL A 191 -4.33 -5.31 -2.46
C VAL A 191 -4.54 -5.00 -1.00
N ILE A 192 -4.00 -3.88 -0.53
CA ILE A 192 -4.09 -3.43 0.86
C ILE A 192 -4.42 -1.94 0.86
N ALA A 193 -5.62 -1.57 1.32
CA ALA A 193 -5.88 -0.17 1.66
C ALA A 193 -5.50 0.04 3.12
N PHE A 194 -4.75 1.09 3.45
CA PHE A 194 -4.30 1.34 4.82
C PHE A 194 -4.13 2.82 5.13
N ASP A 195 -4.36 3.18 6.39
CA ASP A 195 -3.93 4.45 6.95
C ASP A 195 -2.48 4.32 7.44
N LYS A 196 -1.59 5.18 6.96
CA LYS A 196 -0.14 5.05 7.18
C LYS A 196 0.21 5.25 8.65
N SER A 197 -0.40 6.22 9.32
CA SER A 197 -0.12 6.49 10.73
C SER A 197 -0.56 5.33 11.64
N GLU A 198 -1.71 4.72 11.34
CA GLU A 198 -2.27 3.64 12.16
C GLU A 198 -1.59 2.28 11.90
N THR A 199 -0.95 2.09 10.75
CA THR A 199 -0.38 0.78 10.35
C THR A 199 1.14 0.65 10.54
N SER A 200 1.84 1.66 11.06
CA SER A 200 3.29 1.62 11.25
C SER A 200 3.75 0.42 12.11
N ASN A 201 3.14 0.24 13.29
CA ASN A 201 3.49 -0.85 14.22
C ASN A 201 3.19 -2.24 13.63
N LEU A 202 2.12 -2.34 12.81
CA LEU A 202 1.79 -3.56 12.10
C LEU A 202 2.90 -3.92 11.11
N PHE A 203 3.35 -2.97 10.29
CA PHE A 203 4.37 -3.22 9.27
C PHE A 203 5.75 -3.52 9.87
N GLU A 204 6.11 -2.88 10.98
CA GLU A 204 7.32 -3.22 11.75
C GLU A 204 7.25 -4.66 12.30
N SER A 205 6.10 -5.04 12.89
CA SER A 205 5.87 -6.40 13.38
C SER A 205 5.90 -7.43 12.25
N TRP A 206 5.30 -7.09 11.11
CA TRP A 206 5.27 -7.94 9.93
C TRP A 206 6.66 -8.18 9.36
N LEU A 207 7.45 -7.11 9.22
CA LEU A 207 8.84 -7.18 8.77
C LEU A 207 9.66 -8.10 9.68
N LYS A 208 9.59 -7.87 10.99
CA LYS A 208 10.31 -8.67 11.99
C LYS A 208 9.92 -10.14 11.94
N LEU A 209 8.64 -10.45 11.79
CA LEU A 209 8.15 -11.82 11.73
C LEU A 209 8.56 -12.52 10.42
N TYR A 210 8.49 -11.81 9.29
CA TYR A 210 8.94 -12.31 7.99
C TYR A 210 10.43 -12.65 7.99
N GLU A 211 11.27 -11.79 8.57
CA GLU A 211 12.73 -12.00 8.66
C GLU A 211 13.11 -13.22 9.51
N ASN A 212 12.27 -13.58 10.49
CA ASN A 212 12.44 -14.81 11.28
C ASN A 212 12.04 -16.10 10.51
N LYS A 213 11.80 -16.00 9.18
CA LYS A 213 11.52 -17.10 8.25
C LYS A 213 10.27 -17.93 8.59
N HIS A 214 9.25 -17.29 9.16
CA HIS A 214 7.97 -17.96 9.42
C HIS A 214 7.06 -17.91 8.18
N ASN A 215 6.92 -19.05 7.49
CA ASN A 215 5.81 -19.43 6.59
C ASN A 215 5.44 -18.52 5.40
N GLY A 216 6.18 -17.43 5.12
CA GLY A 216 5.90 -16.51 3.98
C GLY A 216 5.28 -15.19 4.42
N ASP A 217 5.06 -14.28 3.47
CA ASP A 217 4.59 -12.92 3.75
C ASP A 217 3.15 -12.88 4.27
N GLN A 218 2.21 -13.59 3.62
CA GLN A 218 0.80 -13.56 4.01
C GLN A 218 0.51 -14.27 5.34
N PRO A 219 1.11 -15.43 5.66
CA PRO A 219 0.98 -16.04 6.99
C PRO A 219 1.52 -15.16 8.11
N ALA A 220 2.67 -14.50 7.89
CA ALA A 220 3.22 -13.54 8.84
C ALA A 220 2.27 -12.35 9.02
N PHE A 221 1.75 -11.81 7.92
CA PHE A 221 0.78 -10.71 7.94
C PHE A 221 -0.47 -11.06 8.75
N ARG A 222 -1.06 -12.25 8.54
CA ARG A 222 -2.20 -12.73 9.34
C ARG A 222 -1.91 -12.72 10.84
N LYS A 223 -0.74 -13.24 11.26
CA LYS A 223 -0.37 -13.25 12.68
C LYS A 223 -0.24 -11.83 13.23
N CYS A 224 0.39 -10.93 12.49
CA CYS A 224 0.53 -9.54 12.90
C CYS A 224 -0.82 -8.82 13.00
N LEU A 225 -1.74 -9.03 12.05
CA LEU A 225 -3.10 -8.49 12.14
C LEU A 225 -3.86 -8.99 13.36
N TYR A 226 -3.63 -10.24 13.79
CA TYR A 226 -4.30 -10.81 14.95
C TYR A 226 -3.73 -10.32 16.30
N GLU A 227 -2.45 -9.96 16.33
CA GLU A 227 -1.73 -9.62 17.57
C GLU A 227 -1.62 -8.12 17.82
N ASN A 228 -1.77 -7.28 16.79
CA ASN A 228 -1.75 -5.83 16.93
C ASN A 228 -3.17 -5.28 17.19
N ASP A 229 -3.24 -4.16 17.89
CA ASP A 229 -4.48 -3.41 18.08
C ASP A 229 -4.76 -2.59 16.81
N ILE A 230 -5.42 -3.23 15.84
CA ILE A 230 -5.72 -2.65 14.53
C ILE A 230 -7.13 -3.00 14.07
N GLN A 231 -7.85 -2.01 13.54
CA GLN A 231 -9.20 -2.16 13.02
C GLN A 231 -9.15 -2.63 11.56
N VAL A 232 -9.34 -3.94 11.38
CA VAL A 232 -9.37 -4.58 10.06
C VAL A 232 -10.79 -4.62 9.51
N THR A 233 -10.99 -4.16 8.28
CA THR A 233 -12.19 -4.47 7.49
C THR A 233 -11.89 -5.44 6.36
N THR A 234 -12.84 -6.32 6.07
CA THR A 234 -12.69 -7.35 5.04
C THR A 234 -13.38 -6.92 3.75
N LEU A 235 -12.60 -6.83 2.68
CA LEU A 235 -13.08 -6.51 1.35
C LEU A 235 -13.73 -7.74 0.70
N PRO A 236 -14.79 -7.54 -0.12
CA PRO A 236 -15.31 -8.59 -0.98
C PRO A 236 -14.29 -8.91 -2.09
N ARG A 237 -14.43 -10.09 -2.72
CA ARG A 237 -13.41 -10.61 -3.64
C ARG A 237 -13.23 -9.76 -4.89
N GLU A 238 -14.23 -8.97 -5.25
CA GLU A 238 -14.21 -8.04 -6.38
C GLU A 238 -13.08 -7.01 -6.30
N TYR A 239 -12.51 -6.72 -5.13
CA TYR A 239 -11.37 -5.80 -4.96
C TYR A 239 -9.99 -6.49 -5.01
N ASN A 240 -9.93 -7.81 -5.14
CA ASN A 240 -8.68 -8.56 -5.27
C ASN A 240 -8.99 -9.96 -5.82
N TYR A 241 -9.59 -10.02 -7.01
CA TYR A 241 -10.02 -11.28 -7.60
C TYR A 241 -8.90 -11.90 -8.42
N SER A 242 -8.40 -13.05 -7.98
CA SER A 242 -7.44 -13.79 -8.81
C SER A 242 -8.10 -14.73 -9.79
N VAL A 243 -7.87 -14.47 -11.08
CA VAL A 243 -8.36 -15.27 -12.21
C VAL A 243 -7.95 -16.73 -12.16
N ARG A 244 -6.88 -17.04 -11.41
CA ARG A 244 -6.30 -18.38 -11.29
C ARG A 244 -7.09 -19.28 -10.33
N ILE A 245 -7.87 -18.69 -9.43
CA ILE A 245 -8.51 -19.42 -8.34
C ILE A 245 -10.04 -19.33 -8.45
N PRO A 246 -10.76 -20.42 -8.17
CA PRO A 246 -12.21 -20.38 -8.05
C PRO A 246 -12.68 -19.34 -7.04
N ALA A 247 -13.73 -18.60 -7.38
CA ALA A 247 -14.35 -17.65 -6.48
C ALA A 247 -15.86 -17.58 -6.66
N HIS A 248 -16.52 -17.08 -5.62
CA HIS A 248 -17.87 -16.56 -5.74
C HIS A 248 -17.79 -15.05 -5.90
N LEU A 249 -18.45 -14.52 -6.93
CA LEU A 249 -18.61 -13.09 -7.17
C LEU A 249 -20.11 -12.76 -7.27
N VAL A 250 -20.45 -11.51 -6.97
CA VAL A 250 -21.81 -10.97 -7.14
C VAL A 250 -21.79 -9.76 -8.04
N LYS A 251 -20.84 -8.85 -7.84
CA LYS A 251 -20.68 -7.65 -8.68
C LYS A 251 -19.58 -7.88 -9.69
N THR A 252 -19.45 -6.97 -10.65
CA THR A 252 -18.23 -6.87 -11.46
C THR A 252 -17.01 -6.72 -10.57
N VAL A 253 -15.90 -7.29 -11.01
CA VAL A 253 -14.59 -7.16 -10.39
C VAL A 253 -14.04 -5.76 -10.65
N THR A 254 -13.56 -5.13 -9.59
CA THR A 254 -12.90 -3.84 -9.61
C THR A 254 -11.40 -4.00 -9.84
N ILE A 255 -10.76 -4.97 -9.17
CA ILE A 255 -9.32 -5.23 -9.30
C ILE A 255 -9.10 -6.72 -9.53
N PHE A 256 -8.52 -7.04 -10.68
CA PHE A 256 -8.08 -8.38 -11.05
C PHE A 256 -6.63 -8.58 -10.60
N HIS A 257 -6.30 -9.81 -10.19
CA HIS A 257 -4.97 -10.17 -9.70
C HIS A 257 -4.44 -11.41 -10.42
N GLY A 258 -3.41 -11.19 -11.22
CA GLY A 258 -2.64 -12.22 -11.91
C GLY A 258 -1.66 -11.56 -12.86
N ARG A 259 -0.57 -12.28 -13.18
CA ARG A 259 0.51 -11.79 -14.04
C ARG A 259 0.00 -11.04 -15.26
N LEU A 260 0.66 -9.94 -15.58
CA LEU A 260 0.45 -9.18 -16.81
C LEU A 260 1.55 -9.49 -17.84
N LEU A 261 2.69 -9.99 -17.36
CA LEU A 261 3.82 -10.41 -18.16
C LEU A 261 4.25 -11.83 -17.80
N ASP A 262 4.84 -12.53 -18.77
CA ASP A 262 5.48 -13.82 -18.50
C ASP A 262 6.86 -13.58 -17.87
N ILE A 263 6.97 -13.86 -16.57
CA ILE A 263 8.14 -13.56 -15.73
C ILE A 263 8.62 -14.86 -15.08
N ASP A 264 9.85 -15.27 -15.39
CA ASP A 264 10.51 -16.40 -14.75
C ASP A 264 11.00 -16.02 -13.34
N SER A 265 10.12 -16.20 -12.35
CA SER A 265 10.38 -15.80 -10.96
C SER A 265 9.72 -16.73 -9.93
N PRO A 266 10.18 -16.74 -8.68
CA PRO A 266 9.47 -17.37 -7.58
C PRO A 266 8.11 -16.68 -7.38
N GLY A 267 7.06 -17.31 -7.89
CA GLY A 267 5.72 -16.74 -7.92
C GLY A 267 4.83 -17.53 -8.87
N ALA A 268 3.71 -16.92 -9.24
CA ALA A 268 2.84 -17.52 -10.24
C ALA A 268 3.27 -17.16 -11.65
N PRO A 269 3.30 -18.11 -12.61
CA PRO A 269 3.48 -17.77 -14.01
C PRO A 269 2.20 -17.14 -14.59
N LEU A 270 2.33 -16.59 -15.79
CA LEU A 270 1.22 -16.10 -16.58
C LEU A 270 0.40 -17.29 -17.11
N TYR A 271 -0.88 -17.36 -16.73
CA TYR A 271 -1.80 -18.41 -17.19
C TYR A 271 -2.92 -17.90 -18.07
N TYR A 272 -3.32 -16.65 -17.89
CA TYR A 272 -4.53 -16.09 -18.47
C TYR A 272 -4.26 -14.69 -18.98
N ASP A 273 -4.85 -14.37 -20.12
CA ASP A 273 -4.96 -13.01 -20.60
C ASP A 273 -5.93 -12.24 -19.67
N ILE A 274 -5.38 -11.25 -18.96
CA ILE A 274 -6.15 -10.46 -17.99
C ILE A 274 -7.18 -9.57 -18.69
N PRO A 275 -6.86 -8.79 -19.75
CA PRO A 275 -7.86 -8.10 -20.56
C PRO A 275 -9.02 -8.98 -21.06
N ASP A 276 -8.76 -10.19 -21.57
CA ASP A 276 -9.83 -11.13 -21.95
C ASP A 276 -10.67 -11.54 -20.73
N SER A 277 -10.01 -11.84 -19.61
CA SER A 277 -10.67 -12.20 -18.36
C SER A 277 -11.57 -11.07 -17.83
N VAL A 278 -11.13 -9.81 -17.96
CA VAL A 278 -11.91 -8.62 -17.60
C VAL A 278 -13.19 -8.59 -18.44
N SER A 279 -13.08 -8.66 -19.77
CA SER A 279 -14.22 -8.64 -20.68
C SER A 279 -15.24 -9.73 -20.35
N ARG A 280 -14.77 -10.98 -20.18
CA ARG A 280 -15.63 -12.12 -19.90
C ARG A 280 -16.27 -12.08 -18.52
N ILE A 281 -15.51 -11.75 -17.48
CA ILE A 281 -16.02 -11.77 -16.10
C ILE A 281 -16.86 -10.53 -15.84
N ASN A 282 -16.47 -9.34 -16.30
CA ASN A 282 -17.28 -8.14 -16.08
C ASN A 282 -18.43 -7.99 -17.08
N GLY A 283 -18.53 -8.87 -18.08
CA GLY A 283 -19.70 -8.97 -18.96
C GLY A 283 -20.97 -9.52 -18.29
N GLU A 284 -20.85 -10.06 -17.07
CA GLU A 284 -21.99 -10.56 -16.28
C GLU A 284 -21.97 -10.03 -14.84
N GLU A 285 -23.15 -10.00 -14.21
CA GLU A 285 -23.35 -9.68 -12.79
C GLU A 285 -24.28 -10.71 -12.12
N GLY A 286 -24.43 -10.62 -10.81
CA GLY A 286 -25.19 -11.57 -10.00
C GLY A 286 -24.32 -12.68 -9.43
N HIS A 287 -24.94 -13.62 -8.71
CA HIS A 287 -24.25 -14.72 -8.05
C HIS A 287 -23.58 -15.65 -9.07
N ARG A 288 -22.25 -15.62 -9.11
CA ARG A 288 -21.43 -16.34 -10.10
C ARG A 288 -20.38 -17.15 -9.37
N LEU A 289 -20.39 -18.47 -9.57
CA LEU A 289 -19.30 -19.33 -9.16
C LEU A 289 -18.34 -19.50 -10.34
N LEU A 290 -17.16 -18.94 -10.19
CA LEU A 290 -16.09 -19.05 -11.18
C LEU A 290 -15.18 -20.22 -10.83
N THR A 291 -14.76 -20.98 -11.84
CA THR A 291 -13.67 -21.96 -11.74
C THR A 291 -12.33 -21.29 -12.07
N THR A 292 -11.23 -22.04 -11.95
CA THR A 292 -9.91 -21.62 -12.44
C THR A 292 -9.99 -21.14 -13.89
N GLY A 293 -9.40 -19.97 -14.15
CA GLY A 293 -9.51 -19.26 -15.42
C GLY A 293 -10.80 -18.49 -15.58
N GLY A 294 -11.59 -18.25 -14.53
CA GLY A 294 -12.75 -17.35 -14.58
C GLY A 294 -13.99 -17.91 -15.29
N TYR A 295 -14.08 -19.21 -15.53
CA TYR A 295 -15.22 -19.81 -16.22
C TYR A 295 -16.40 -20.03 -15.29
N PHE A 296 -17.61 -19.80 -15.79
CA PHE A 296 -18.83 -20.07 -15.02
C PHE A 296 -18.99 -21.56 -14.74
N ARG A 297 -19.11 -21.90 -13.47
CA ARG A 297 -19.68 -23.18 -13.08
C ARG A 297 -21.20 -23.05 -13.18
N SER A 298 -21.79 -23.64 -14.21
CA SER A 298 -23.24 -23.85 -14.21
C SER A 298 -23.59 -24.65 -12.96
N THR A 299 -24.29 -24.01 -12.03
CA THR A 299 -24.79 -24.60 -10.78
C THR A 299 -26.26 -24.94 -10.85
N ASP A 300 -26.91 -24.69 -11.99
CA ASP A 300 -28.31 -25.00 -12.15
C ASP A 300 -28.49 -26.50 -11.93
N PRO A 301 -29.22 -26.91 -10.87
CA PRO A 301 -29.53 -28.30 -10.69
C PRO A 301 -30.27 -28.77 -11.95
N PRO A 302 -30.11 -30.04 -12.36
CA PRO A 302 -30.89 -30.60 -13.45
C PRO A 302 -32.36 -30.20 -13.30
N ILE A 303 -33.04 -29.91 -14.41
CA ILE A 303 -34.44 -29.45 -14.36
C ILE A 303 -35.33 -30.37 -13.52
N THR A 304 -35.01 -31.66 -13.51
CA THR A 304 -35.64 -32.68 -12.66
C THR A 304 -35.50 -32.39 -11.17
N HIS A 305 -34.30 -32.04 -10.70
CA HIS A 305 -34.05 -31.63 -9.32
C HIS A 305 -34.81 -30.35 -8.96
N ARG A 306 -34.82 -29.36 -9.86
CA ARG A 306 -35.57 -28.11 -9.65
C ARG A 306 -37.08 -28.33 -9.57
N ILE A 307 -37.61 -29.25 -10.38
CA ILE A 307 -39.02 -29.67 -10.34
C ILE A 307 -39.31 -30.40 -9.01
N CYS A 308 -38.50 -31.38 -8.63
CA CYS A 308 -38.65 -32.12 -7.38
C CYS A 308 -38.60 -31.18 -6.17
N ASP A 309 -37.63 -30.27 -6.11
CA ASP A 309 -37.53 -29.28 -5.03
C ASP A 309 -38.74 -28.34 -4.98
N SER A 310 -39.26 -27.92 -6.12
CA SER A 310 -40.45 -27.07 -6.16
C SER A 310 -41.67 -27.82 -5.62
N ILE A 311 -41.86 -29.09 -6.02
CA ILE A 311 -42.96 -29.93 -5.56
C ILE A 311 -42.81 -30.23 -4.05
N ASN A 312 -41.61 -30.55 -3.58
CA ASN A 312 -41.35 -30.85 -2.17
C ASN A 312 -41.61 -29.64 -1.27
N ASN A 313 -41.19 -28.45 -1.70
CA ASN A 313 -41.30 -27.24 -0.88
C ASN A 313 -42.67 -26.54 -0.98
N ARG A 314 -43.42 -26.72 -2.06
CA ARG A 314 -44.64 -25.93 -2.35
C ARG A 314 -45.84 -26.76 -2.81
N GLY A 315 -45.68 -28.07 -2.93
CA GLY A 315 -46.66 -28.95 -3.55
C GLY A 315 -46.78 -28.75 -5.07
N LEU A 316 -47.53 -29.64 -5.70
CA LEU A 316 -47.77 -29.60 -7.14
C LEU A 316 -48.54 -28.33 -7.56
N VAL A 317 -49.59 -27.99 -6.81
CA VAL A 317 -50.45 -26.81 -7.08
C VAL A 317 -49.66 -25.51 -6.94
N GLY A 318 -48.87 -25.35 -5.88
CA GLY A 318 -48.04 -24.15 -5.68
C GLY A 318 -46.93 -24.01 -6.72
N SER A 319 -46.39 -25.13 -7.21
CA SER A 319 -45.40 -25.13 -8.29
C SER A 319 -45.99 -24.67 -9.62
N ILE A 320 -47.16 -25.20 -9.98
CA ILE A 320 -47.87 -24.85 -11.22
C ILE A 320 -48.32 -23.37 -11.18
N SER A 321 -48.87 -22.91 -10.06
CA SER A 321 -49.38 -21.53 -9.91
C SER A 321 -48.29 -20.48 -10.18
N ARG A 322 -47.06 -20.71 -9.71
CA ARG A 322 -45.93 -19.78 -9.93
C ARG A 322 -45.47 -19.70 -11.38
N VAL A 323 -45.60 -20.79 -12.14
CA VAL A 323 -45.35 -20.77 -13.59
C VAL A 323 -46.37 -19.86 -14.26
N PHE A 324 -47.65 -20.01 -13.92
CA PHE A 324 -48.69 -19.12 -14.42
C PHE A 324 -48.44 -17.67 -14.02
N GLU A 325 -48.14 -17.36 -12.76
CA GLU A 325 -47.81 -15.99 -12.32
C GLU A 325 -46.64 -15.36 -13.09
N LYS A 326 -45.59 -16.14 -13.38
CA LYS A 326 -44.41 -15.65 -14.10
C LYS A 326 -44.68 -15.33 -15.58
N TYR A 327 -45.64 -16.03 -16.20
CA TYR A 327 -45.96 -15.90 -17.62
C TYR A 327 -47.32 -15.23 -17.89
N THR A 328 -48.03 -14.81 -16.85
CA THR A 328 -49.24 -13.98 -17.00
C THR A 328 -48.77 -12.51 -16.98
N PRO A 329 -48.89 -11.76 -18.09
CA PRO A 329 -48.59 -10.34 -18.07
C PRO A 329 -49.51 -9.62 -17.07
N PRO A 330 -49.05 -8.53 -16.43
CA PRO A 330 -49.93 -7.74 -15.58
C PRO A 330 -51.12 -7.27 -16.43
N TYR A 331 -52.34 -7.59 -15.99
CA TYR A 331 -53.52 -6.95 -16.55
C TYR A 331 -53.44 -5.45 -16.25
N ASN A 332 -53.50 -4.63 -17.31
CA ASN A 332 -53.61 -3.17 -17.21
C ASN A 332 -54.83 -2.75 -16.39
#